data_AF-A0A8T7JVH4-F1
#
_entry.id   AF-A0A8T7JVH4-F1
#
_cell.length_a   1.000
_cell.length_b   1.000
_cell.length_c   1.000
_cell.angle_alpha   90.00
_cell.angle_beta   90.00
_cell.angle_gamma   90.00
#
_symmetry.space_group_name_H-M   'P 1'
#
loop_
_entity.id
_entity.type
_entity.pdbx_description
1 polymer ?
#
loop_
_entity_poly.entity_id
_entity_poly.type
_entity_poly.pdbx_seq_one_letter_code
_entity_poly.pdbx_strand_id
1 'polypeptide(L)' 'MPKTLVMKFGGTSVGSADALKSAIQIIRDAKKDWERVVVVTSAMSGVTNLLLDSAASASHG' A
#
# COMPACT_ATOMS: atom_id res chain seq x y z
N MET A 1 8.24 18.65 -18.00
CA MET A 1 7.58 18.11 -16.78
C MET A 1 8.58 17.27 -16.02
N PRO A 2 8.67 17.36 -14.68
CA PRO A 2 9.60 16.53 -13.92
C PRO A 2 9.25 15.04 -14.08
N LYS A 3 10.27 14.21 -14.22
CA LYS A 3 10.11 12.75 -14.40
C LYS A 3 9.49 12.18 -13.12
N THR A 4 8.40 11.42 -13.26
CA THR A 4 7.65 10.88 -12.11
C THR A 4 7.93 9.40 -11.94
N LEU A 5 8.31 8.99 -10.73
CA LEU A 5 8.36 7.58 -10.34
C LEU A 5 7.06 7.21 -9.62
N VAL A 6 6.41 6.14 -10.07
CA VAL A 6 5.24 5.57 -9.40
C VAL A 6 5.65 4.24 -8.78
N MET A 7 5.46 4.10 -7.47
CA MET A 7 5.81 2.90 -6.71
C MET A 7 4.54 2.28 -6.15
N LYS A 8 4.29 1.00 -6.47
CA LYS A 8 3.13 0.27 -5.95
C LYS A 8 3.54 -0.76 -4.91
N PHE A 9 2.89 -0.74 -3.76
CA PHE A 9 3.05 -1.74 -2.70
C PHE A 9 1.77 -2.56 -2.52
N GLY A 10 1.89 -3.88 -2.55
CA GLY A 10 0.77 -4.81 -2.34
C GLY A 10 0.45 -5.03 -0.86
N GLY A 11 -0.64 -5.76 -0.57
CA GLY A 11 -1.14 -5.95 0.79
C GLY A 11 -0.15 -6.64 1.74
N THR A 12 0.69 -7.57 1.26
CA THR A 12 1.78 -8.16 2.06
C THR A 12 2.86 -7.15 2.40
N SER A 13 3.22 -6.29 1.44
CA SER A 13 4.25 -5.24 1.61
C SER A 13 3.82 -4.12 2.58
N VAL A 14 2.53 -4.05 2.92
CA VAL A 14 1.98 -3.12 3.90
C VAL A 14 1.24 -3.84 5.04
N GLY A 15 1.38 -5.16 5.14
CA GLY A 15 0.53 -6.00 6.00
C GLY A 15 0.90 -5.98 7.48
N SER A 16 2.05 -5.41 7.84
CA SER A 16 2.51 -5.25 9.22
C SER A 16 3.29 -3.95 9.38
N ALA A 17 3.51 -3.54 10.63
CA ALA A 17 4.34 -2.37 10.93
C ALA A 17 5.76 -2.49 10.36
N ASP A 18 6.36 -3.68 10.41
CA ASP A 18 7.72 -3.89 9.91
C ASP A 18 7.77 -3.95 8.37
N ALA A 19 6.74 -4.50 7.73
CA ALA A 19 6.60 -4.40 6.27
C ALA A 19 6.45 -2.94 5.83
N LEU A 20 5.65 -2.14 6.54
CA LEU A 20 5.51 -0.70 6.31
C LEU A 20 6.83 0.06 6.49
N LYS A 21 7.59 -0.21 7.56
CA LYS A 21 8.92 0.39 7.75
C LYS A 21 9.86 0.08 6.58
N SER A 22 9.82 -1.16 6.09
CA SER A 22 10.62 -1.59 4.94
C SER A 22 10.20 -0.85 3.66
N ALA A 23 8.90 -0.73 3.40
CA ALA A 23 8.37 0.04 2.27
C ALA A 23 8.77 1.53 2.35
N ILE A 24 8.68 2.13 3.54
CA ILE A 24 9.09 3.52 3.79
C ILE A 24 10.57 3.72 3.47
N GLN A 25 11.44 2.78 3.85
CA GLN A 25 12.86 2.87 3.55
C GLN A 25 13.11 2.89 2.03
N ILE A 26 12.46 1.99 1.28
CA ILE A 26 12.55 1.94 -0.18
C ILE A 26 12.07 3.27 -0.81
N ILE A 27 10.98 3.85 -0.31
CA ILE A 27 10.46 5.14 -0.79
C ILE A 27 11.44 6.29 -0.50
N ARG A 28 12.03 6.31 0.71
CA ARG A 28 13.01 7.33 1.10
C ARG A 28 14.25 7.28 0.22
N ASP A 29 14.73 6.08 -0.10
CA ASP A 29 15.87 5.92 -0.98
C ASP A 29 15.54 6.37 -2.41
N ALA A 30 14.38 5.99 -2.95
CA ALA A 30 13.93 6.47 -4.25
C ALA A 30 13.77 8.00 -4.35
N LYS A 31 13.36 8.66 -3.26
CA LYS A 31 13.19 10.13 -3.21
C LYS A 31 14.53 10.89 -3.31
N LYS A 32 15.67 10.23 -3.07
CA LYS A 32 17.00 10.84 -3.29
C LYS A 32 17.29 11.07 -4.77
N ASP A 33 16.79 10.17 -5.63
CA ASP A 33 17.08 10.16 -7.07
C ASP A 33 15.93 10.74 -7.92
N TRP A 34 14.72 10.83 -7.36
CA TRP A 34 13.52 11.26 -8.07
C TRP A 34 12.86 12.48 -7.42
N GLU A 35 12.77 13.57 -8.20
CA GLU A 35 12.11 14.81 -7.77
C GLU A 35 10.63 14.61 -7.44
N ARG A 36 9.95 13.73 -8.18
CA ARG A 36 8.53 13.41 -7.96
C ARG A 36 8.33 11.90 -7.80
N VAL A 37 7.96 11.50 -6.58
CA VAL A 37 7.58 10.13 -6.23
C VAL A 37 6.09 10.09 -5.87
N VAL A 38 5.36 9.14 -6.47
CA VAL A 38 3.97 8.82 -6.15
C VAL A 38 3.92 7.39 -5.62
N VAL A 39 3.28 7.21 -4.48
CA VAL A 39 3.15 5.90 -3.83
C VAL A 39 1.69 5.45 -3.90
N VAL A 40 1.47 4.25 -4.42
CA VAL A 40 0.16 3.59 -4.49
C VAL A 40 0.20 2.37 -3.58
N THR A 41 -0.77 2.23 -2.69
CA THR A 41 -0.83 1.09 -1.77
C THR A 41 -2.14 0.35 -1.92
N SER A 42 -2.09 -0.98 -1.80
CA SER A 42 -3.29 -1.78 -1.53
C SER A 42 -3.69 -1.66 -0.05
N ALA A 43 -4.88 -2.17 0.32
CA ALA A 43 -5.20 -2.42 1.73
C ALA A 43 -4.23 -3.46 2.33
N MET A 44 -4.10 -3.48 3.66
CA MET A 44 -3.33 -4.49 4.37
C MET A 44 -3.86 -5.90 4.05
N SER A 45 -2.97 -6.90 4.07
CA SER A 45 -3.32 -8.29 3.75
C SER A 45 -4.56 -8.75 4.52
N GLY A 46 -5.53 -9.34 3.81
CA GLY A 46 -6.79 -9.84 4.37
C GLY A 46 -7.89 -8.78 4.60
N VAL A 47 -7.56 -7.49 4.67
CA VAL A 47 -8.56 -6.44 4.99
C VAL A 47 -9.63 -6.31 3.92
N THR A 48 -9.27 -6.38 2.63
CA THR A 48 -10.27 -6.33 1.56
C THR A 48 -11.27 -7.48 1.67
N ASN A 49 -10.78 -8.69 1.97
CA ASN A 49 -11.66 -9.86 2.14
C ASN A 49 -12.56 -9.68 3.36
N LEU A 50 -12.00 -9.23 4.49
CA LEU A 50 -12.79 -8.93 5.70
C LEU A 50 -13.92 -7.94 5.41
N LEU A 51 -13.66 -6.88 4.63
CA LEU A 51 -14.68 -5.91 4.25
C LEU A 51 -15.77 -6.53 3.37
N LEU A 52 -15.39 -7.36 2.40
CA LEU A 52 -16.34 -8.07 1.54
C LEU A 52 -17.20 -9.04 2.35
N ASP A 53 -16.60 -9.82 3.23
CA ASP A 53 -17.29 -10.78 4.09
C ASP A 53 -18.24 -10.07 5.08
N SER A 54 -17.82 -8.92 5.60
CA SER A 54 -18.64 -8.08 6.49
C SER A 54 -19.85 -7.51 5.75
N ALA A 55 -19.63 -6.99 4.53
CA ALA A 55 -20.70 -6.47 3.69
C ALA A 55 -21.70 -7.58 3.31
N ALA A 56 -21.19 -8.77 2.96
CA ALA A 56 -22.02 -9.93 2.68
C ALA A 56 -22.81 -10.36 3.92
N SER A 57 -22.18 -10.45 5.10
CA SER A 57 -22.89 -10.81 6.34
C SER A 57 -24.01 -9.80 6.63
N ALA A 58 -23.70 -8.51 6.58
CA ALA A 58 -24.67 -7.44 6.83
C ALA A 58 -25.86 -7.44 5.85
N SER A 59 -25.67 -7.87 4.59
CA SER A 59 -26.77 -7.97 3.64
C SER A 59 -27.73 -9.12 3.91
N HIS A 60 -27.36 -10.10 4.75
CA HIS A 60 -28.16 -11.28 5.06
C HIS A 60 -28.84 -11.24 6.45
N GLY A 61 -28.57 -10.22 7.27
CA GLY A 61 -29.18 -10.02 8.60
C GLY A 61 -28.31 -10.54 9.75
#